data_AF-A0A358B2D2-F1
#
_entry.id   AF-A0A358B2D2-F1
#
_cell.length_a   1.000
_cell.length_b   1.000
_cell.length_c   1.000
_cell.angle_alpha   90.00
_cell.angle_beta   90.00
_cell.angle_gamma   90.00
#
_symmetry.space_group_name_H-M   'P 1'
#
loop_
_entity.id
_entity.type
_entity.pdbx_description
1 polymer ?
#
loop_
_entity_poly.entity_id
_entity_poly.type
_entity_poly.pdbx_seq_one_letter_code
_entity_poly.pdbx_strand_id
1 'polypeptide(L)'
;MPRFPRCSILPKDAPTFLVTEYGRPHAAAGFENWMRDRCDEAGLPNCSSHGLRKSCSRRLAERVCTVHKIKAITGHKTDSEVRRCIDKADQVRLAHRVLKKLQDSASSPKPANPL
;
A
#
# COMPACT_ATOMS: atom_id res chain seq x y z
N MET A 1 -14.98 20.22 -5.36
CA MET A 1 -13.62 19.64 -5.29
C MET A 1 -13.08 19.88 -3.88
N PRO A 2 -12.50 18.88 -3.19
CA PRO A 2 -11.88 19.14 -1.89
C PRO A 2 -10.71 20.10 -2.08
N ARG A 3 -10.73 21.23 -1.37
CA ARG A 3 -9.58 22.14 -1.30
C ARG A 3 -8.55 21.50 -0.39
N PHE A 4 -7.45 21.02 -0.95
CA PHE A 4 -6.30 20.63 -0.16
C PHE A 4 -5.77 21.87 0.58
N PRO A 5 -5.43 21.77 1.88
CA PRO A 5 -4.90 22.90 2.63
C PRO A 5 -3.63 23.41 1.94
N ARG A 6 -3.55 24.71 1.71
CA ARG A 6 -2.34 25.35 1.19
C ARG A 6 -1.23 25.21 2.23
N CYS A 7 -0.12 24.64 1.83
CA CYS A 7 1.08 24.55 2.66
C CYS A 7 1.68 25.96 2.81
N SER A 8 1.35 26.67 3.90
CA SER A 8 1.81 28.05 4.15
C SER A 8 3.28 28.15 4.58
N ILE A 9 3.92 27.01 4.86
CA ILE A 9 5.30 26.91 5.37
C ILE A 9 6.35 26.80 4.26
N LEU A 10 5.94 26.60 3.00
CA LEU A 10 6.88 26.53 1.89
C LEU A 10 7.18 27.93 1.35
N PRO A 11 8.45 28.23 1.02
CA PRO A 11 8.80 29.46 0.32
C PRO A 11 7.92 29.58 -0.93
N LYS A 12 7.17 30.68 -1.04
CA LYS A 12 6.21 30.88 -2.13
C LYS A 12 6.89 30.94 -3.50
N ASP A 13 8.19 31.24 -3.50
CA ASP A 13 9.02 31.39 -4.70
C ASP A 13 9.78 30.10 -5.05
N ALA A 14 9.56 29.00 -4.32
CA ALA A 14 10.20 27.73 -4.63
C ALA A 14 9.66 27.16 -5.94
N PRO A 15 10.53 26.68 -6.85
CA PRO A 15 10.10 26.17 -8.16
C PRO A 15 9.30 24.86 -8.07
N THR A 16 9.44 24.10 -6.97
CA THR A 16 8.74 22.83 -6.73
C THR A 16 8.57 22.59 -5.23
N PHE A 17 7.70 21.64 -4.86
CA PHE A 17 7.49 21.24 -3.46
C PHE A 17 8.67 20.49 -2.84
N LEU A 18 9.48 19.78 -3.65
CA LEU A 18 10.59 18.95 -3.19
C LEU A 18 11.90 19.55 -3.72
N VAL A 19 12.63 20.19 -2.82
CA VAL A 19 13.92 20.81 -3.12
C VAL A 19 15.03 20.12 -2.33
N THR A 20 16.22 20.07 -2.93
CA THR A 20 17.45 19.64 -2.26
C THR A 20 17.89 20.69 -1.23
N GLU A 21 18.88 20.35 -0.42
CA GLU A 21 19.50 21.26 0.56
C GLU A 21 20.10 22.52 -0.10
N TYR A 22 20.39 22.46 -1.41
CA TYR A 22 20.88 23.59 -2.21
C TYR A 22 19.76 24.42 -2.86
N GLY A 23 18.49 24.17 -2.50
CA GLY A 23 17.33 24.90 -3.01
C GLY A 23 16.94 24.57 -4.46
N ARG A 24 17.50 23.50 -5.04
CA ARG A 24 17.18 23.08 -6.42
C ARG A 24 16.15 21.94 -6.43
N PRO A 25 15.30 21.82 -7.46
CA PRO A 25 14.41 20.67 -7.60
C PRO A 25 15.17 19.34 -7.59
N HIS A 26 14.59 18.30 -6.96
CA HIS A 26 15.11 16.95 -7.09
C HIS A 26 14.91 16.41 -8.51
N ALA A 27 15.93 15.73 -9.05
CA ALA A 27 15.72 14.75 -10.13
C ALA A 27 15.01 13.51 -9.57
N ALA A 28 14.29 12.77 -10.43
CA ALA A 28 13.53 11.58 -10.00
C ALA A 28 14.41 10.56 -9.26
N ALA A 29 15.52 10.13 -9.89
CA ALA A 29 16.47 9.21 -9.26
C ALA A 29 17.15 9.82 -8.02
N GLY A 30 17.41 11.13 -8.04
CA GLY A 30 18.01 11.84 -6.90
C GLY A 30 17.12 11.83 -5.66
N PHE A 31 15.80 11.99 -5.84
CA PHE A 31 14.85 11.87 -4.73
C PHE A 31 14.77 10.44 -4.19
N GLU A 32 14.76 9.42 -5.08
CA GLU A 32 14.71 8.03 -4.65
C GLU A 32 15.93 7.62 -3.82
N ASN A 33 17.13 8.05 -4.23
CA ASN A 33 18.36 7.84 -3.47
C ASN A 33 18.34 8.60 -2.14
N TRP A 34 17.99 9.88 -2.16
CA TRP A 34 17.88 10.66 -0.93
C TRP A 34 16.91 10.02 0.07
N MET A 35 15.75 9.53 -0.39
CA MET A 35 14.80 8.85 0.49
C MET A 35 15.32 7.51 1.01
N ARG A 36 16.11 6.79 0.21
CA ARG A 36 16.78 5.56 0.64
C ARG A 36 17.72 5.85 1.81
N ASP A 37 18.58 6.84 1.67
CA ASP A 37 19.53 7.21 2.73
C ASP A 37 18.81 7.57 4.04
N ARG A 38 17.71 8.33 3.96
CA ARG A 38 16.88 8.65 5.14
C ARG A 38 16.24 7.42 5.77
N CYS A 39 15.86 6.43 4.97
CA CYS A 39 15.32 5.17 5.46
C CYS A 39 16.41 4.35 6.19
N ASP A 40 17.64 4.34 5.68
CA ASP A 40 18.76 3.64 6.32
C ASP A 40 19.17 4.31 7.64
N GLU A 41 19.23 5.65 7.68
CA GLU A 41 19.45 6.43 8.90
C GLU A 41 18.38 6.18 9.97
N ALA A 42 17.13 5.97 9.55
CA ALA A 42 16.02 5.63 10.45
C ALA A 42 15.98 4.15 10.87
N GLY A 43 16.95 3.32 10.44
CA GLY A 43 16.97 1.89 10.73
C GLY A 43 15.89 1.09 9.96
N LEU A 44 15.44 1.59 8.81
CA LEU A 44 14.41 1.00 7.95
C LEU A 44 14.98 0.56 6.58
N PRO A 45 15.96 -0.37 6.53
CA PRO A 45 16.68 -0.71 5.30
C PRO A 45 15.81 -1.38 4.22
N ASN A 46 14.63 -1.88 4.60
CA ASN A 46 13.68 -2.50 3.68
C ASN A 46 12.66 -1.50 3.09
N CYS A 47 12.77 -0.20 3.42
CA CYS A 47 11.81 0.82 2.99
C CYS A 47 12.36 1.71 1.86
N SER A 48 11.50 2.06 0.91
CA SER A 48 11.82 3.00 -0.17
C SER A 48 10.59 3.73 -0.66
N SER A 49 10.77 4.81 -1.43
CA SER A 49 9.68 5.54 -2.10
C SER A 49 8.77 4.60 -2.91
N HIS A 50 9.39 3.77 -3.76
CA HIS A 50 8.67 2.82 -4.60
C HIS A 50 8.02 1.70 -3.76
N GLY A 51 8.70 1.24 -2.71
CA GLY A 51 8.17 0.27 -1.76
C GLY A 51 6.93 0.78 -1.03
N LEU A 52 6.92 2.06 -0.63
CA LEU A 52 5.77 2.71 0.00
C LEU A 52 4.58 2.82 -0.94
N ARG A 53 4.80 3.11 -2.22
CA ARG A 53 3.72 3.09 -3.21
C ARG A 53 3.12 1.69 -3.36
N LYS A 54 3.95 0.64 -3.41
CA LYS A 54 3.50 -0.76 -3.45
C LYS A 54 2.75 -1.16 -2.17
N SER A 55 3.22 -0.74 -1.00
CA SER A 55 2.58 -1.04 0.28
C SER A 55 1.22 -0.34 0.40
N CYS A 56 1.06 0.86 -0.14
CA CYS A 56 -0.23 1.54 -0.24
C CYS A 56 -1.24 0.70 -1.05
N SER A 57 -0.87 0.24 -2.25
CA SER A 57 -1.71 -0.66 -3.04
C SER A 57 -2.10 -1.93 -2.27
N ARG A 58 -1.13 -2.52 -1.55
CA ARG A 58 -1.35 -3.72 -0.72
C ARG A 58 -2.35 -3.48 0.38
N ARG A 59 -2.20 -2.40 1.15
CA ARG A 59 -3.13 -2.03 2.23
C ARG A 59 -4.54 -1.75 1.72
N LEU A 60 -4.68 -1.14 0.55
CA LEU A 60 -5.98 -0.90 -0.06
C LEU A 60 -6.63 -2.21 -0.54
N ALA A 61 -5.85 -3.12 -1.13
CA ALA A 61 -6.30 -4.44 -1.53
C ALA A 61 -6.81 -5.28 -0.34
N GLU A 62 -6.11 -5.21 0.80
CA GLU A 62 -6.53 -5.88 2.05
C GLU A 62 -7.87 -5.35 2.60
N ARG A 63 -8.21 -4.10 2.29
CA ARG A 63 -9.49 -3.47 2.65
C ARG A 63 -10.60 -3.75 1.65
N VAL A 64 -10.41 -4.72 0.74
CA VAL A 64 -11.41 -5.13 -0.27
C VAL A 64 -11.83 -3.95 -1.16
N CYS A 65 -10.90 -3.03 -1.43
CA CYS A 65 -11.13 -1.95 -2.38
C CYS A 65 -11.15 -2.50 -3.81
N THR A 66 -12.08 -2.00 -4.63
CA THR A 66 -12.14 -2.36 -6.05
C THR A 66 -10.94 -1.80 -6.81
N VAL A 67 -10.59 -2.44 -7.94
CA VAL A 67 -9.49 -2.02 -8.83
C VAL A 67 -9.53 -0.51 -9.11
N HIS A 68 -10.69 0.03 -9.49
CA HIS A 68 -10.84 1.46 -9.82
C HIS A 68 -10.55 2.39 -8.63
N LYS A 69 -10.95 2.02 -7.40
CA LYS A 69 -10.66 2.81 -6.19
C LYS A 69 -9.17 2.83 -5.90
N ILE A 70 -8.51 1.69 -6.02
CA ILE A 70 -7.05 1.60 -5.81
C ILE A 70 -6.33 2.41 -6.90
N LYS A 71 -6.73 2.31 -8.16
CA LYS A 71 -6.16 3.09 -9.27
C LYS A 71 -6.30 4.60 -9.06
N ALA A 72 -7.47 5.05 -8.58
CA ALA A 72 -7.72 6.47 -8.32
C ALA A 72 -6.73 7.05 -7.27
N ILE A 73 -6.37 6.26 -6.26
CA ILE A 73 -5.42 6.68 -5.21
C ILE A 73 -3.96 6.54 -5.69
N THR A 74 -3.64 5.45 -6.38
CA THR A 74 -2.25 5.06 -6.69
C THR A 74 -1.75 5.55 -8.06
N GLY A 75 -2.64 6.12 -8.89
CA GLY A 75 -2.33 6.68 -10.20
C GLY A 75 -1.98 5.65 -11.28
N HIS A 76 -2.37 4.38 -11.12
CA HIS A 76 -2.11 3.36 -12.13
C HIS A 76 -3.02 3.54 -13.35
N LYS A 77 -2.44 3.53 -14.56
CA LYS A 77 -3.18 3.59 -15.82
C LYS A 77 -3.77 2.22 -16.19
N THR A 78 -2.96 1.18 -16.06
CA THR A 78 -3.34 -0.21 -16.35
C THR A 78 -3.83 -0.92 -15.09
N ASP A 79 -4.60 -1.98 -15.28
CA ASP A 79 -5.15 -2.76 -14.17
C ASP A 79 -4.22 -3.86 -13.66
N SER A 80 -3.25 -4.30 -14.47
CA SER A 80 -2.46 -5.51 -14.22
C SER A 80 -1.78 -5.52 -12.85
N GLU A 81 -1.12 -4.42 -12.50
CA GLU A 81 -0.41 -4.27 -11.21
C GLU A 81 -1.36 -4.24 -10.02
N VAL A 82 -2.53 -3.60 -10.18
CA VAL A 82 -3.55 -3.50 -9.13
C VAL A 82 -4.25 -4.84 -8.92
N ARG A 83 -4.62 -5.53 -10.01
CA ARG A 83 -5.21 -6.87 -9.98
C ARG A 83 -4.28 -7.86 -9.29
N ARG A 84 -3.01 -7.89 -9.69
CA ARG A 84 -1.98 -8.72 -9.02
C ARG A 84 -1.93 -8.48 -7.51
N CYS A 85 -2.10 -7.23 -7.07
CA CYS A 85 -2.12 -6.89 -5.66
C CYS A 85 -3.38 -7.38 -4.94
N ILE A 86 -4.55 -7.29 -5.58
CA ILE A 86 -5.83 -7.80 -5.08
C ILE A 86 -5.82 -9.32 -5.03
N ASP A 87 -5.38 -10.00 -6.09
CA ASP A 87 -5.35 -11.46 -6.17
C ASP A 87 -4.49 -12.05 -5.04
N LYS A 88 -3.33 -11.44 -4.77
CA LYS A 88 -2.48 -11.82 -3.62
C LYS A 88 -3.17 -11.61 -2.27
N ALA A 89 -3.93 -10.53 -2.11
CA ALA A 89 -4.68 -10.26 -0.88
C ALA A 89 -5.80 -11.29 -0.69
N ASP A 90 -6.53 -11.58 -1.77
CA ASP A 90 -7.63 -12.52 -1.78
C ASP A 90 -7.17 -13.95 -1.57
N GLN A 91 -6.01 -14.35 -2.10
CA GLN A 91 -5.44 -15.67 -1.87
C GLN A 91 -5.21 -15.94 -0.38
N VAL A 92 -4.62 -15.00 0.35
CA VAL A 92 -4.39 -15.12 1.80
C VAL A 92 -5.72 -15.19 2.55
N ARG A 93 -6.66 -14.30 2.21
CA ARG A 93 -7.99 -14.25 2.83
C ARG A 93 -8.78 -15.54 2.60
N LEU A 94 -8.74 -16.08 1.39
CA LEU A 94 -9.43 -17.33 1.03
C LEU A 94 -8.83 -18.51 1.80
N ALA A 95 -7.50 -18.59 1.88
CA ALA A 95 -6.82 -19.61 2.66
C ALA A 95 -7.27 -19.60 4.13
N HIS A 96 -7.29 -18.43 4.78
CA HIS A 96 -7.77 -18.30 6.16
C HIS A 96 -9.23 -18.74 6.31
N ARG A 97 -10.09 -18.38 5.34
CA ARG A 97 -11.51 -18.73 5.37
C ARG A 97 -11.75 -20.23 5.22
N VAL A 98 -10.97 -20.90 4.37
CA VAL A 98 -11.03 -22.36 4.17
C VAL A 98 -10.51 -23.08 5.40
N LEU A 99 -9.35 -22.68 5.94
CA LEU A 99 -8.79 -23.29 7.15
C LEU A 99 -9.74 -23.19 8.34
N LYS A 100 -10.39 -22.03 8.53
CA LYS A 100 -11.39 -21.86 9.58
C LYS A 100 -12.57 -22.84 9.42
N LYS A 101 -13.11 -22.98 8.21
CA LYS A 101 -14.20 -23.94 7.95
C LYS A 101 -13.81 -25.39 8.27
N LEU A 102 -12.56 -25.77 7.95
CA LEU A 102 -12.05 -27.10 8.28
C LEU A 102 -11.99 -27.32 9.79
N GLN A 103 -11.50 -26.33 10.55
CA GLN A 103 -11.47 -26.39 12.02
C GLN A 103 -12.87 -26.49 12.62
N ASP A 104 -13.82 -25.67 12.15
CA ASP A 104 -15.21 -25.67 12.62
C ASP A 104 -15.88 -27.05 12.38
N SER A 105 -15.62 -27.68 11.22
CA SER A 105 -16.14 -29.01 10.89
C SER A 105 -15.53 -30.13 11.74
N ALA A 106 -14.26 -30.00 12.14
CA ALA A 106 -13.59 -30.96 13.01
C ALA A 106 -14.01 -30.84 14.48
N SER A 107 -14.45 -29.65 14.91
CA SER A 107 -14.87 -29.38 16.29
C SER A 107 -16.35 -29.71 16.57
N SER A 108 -17.14 -30.06 15.55
CA SER A 108 -18.56 -30.38 15.72
C SER A 108 -18.73 -31.82 16.25
N PRO A 109 -19.41 -32.05 17.40
CA PRO A 109 -19.61 -33.38 17.95
C PRO A 109 -20.45 -34.25 17.00
N LYS A 110 -20.04 -35.51 16.81
CA LYS A 110 -20.81 -36.52 16.07
C LYS A 110 -22.20 -36.63 16.72
N PRO A 111 -23.32 -36.50 15.98
CA PRO A 111 -24.64 -36.65 16.58
C PRO A 111 -24.76 -38.07 17.15
N ALA A 112 -25.04 -38.16 18.45
CA ALA A 112 -25.31 -39.43 19.12
C ALA A 112 -26.57 -40.03 18.50
N ASN A 113 -26.45 -41.26 18.00
CA ASN A 113 -27.55 -41.96 17.36
C ASN A 113 -28.63 -42.27 18.43
N PRO A 114 -29.90 -41.87 18.24
CA PRO A 114 -30.98 -42.32 19.12
C PRO A 114 -31.20 -43.82 18.88
N LEU A 115 -31.23 -44.59 19.97
CA LEU A 115 -31.60 -46.00 19.98
C LEU A 115 -33.03 -46.22 19.49
#